data_AF-A0A951KZV1-F1
#
_entry.id   AF-A0A951KZV1-F1
#
_cell.length_a   1.000
_cell.length_b   1.000
_cell.length_c   1.000
_cell.angle_alpha   90.00
_cell.angle_beta   90.00
_cell.angle_gamma   90.00
#
_symmetry.space_group_name_H-M   'P 1'
#
loop_
_entity.id
_entity.type
_entity.pdbx_description
1 polymer ?
#
loop_
_entity_poly.entity_id
_entity_poly.type
_entity_poly.pdbx_seq_one_letter_code
_entity_poly.pdbx_strand_id
1 'polypeptide(L)'
;MATTTQHDEVLGTNFGTDHFPVDWQEGERELFWIYDDLHIPNPVSPLFFDIGGWWLTCDHMFRRFGTPFACDWIAKVVNGYVYTAAVPCEPGLHAEATEYENRYVPRVPRDPEYAGQIGAYLGGVLPIYAANFMNWWKTRLRPEIERNFEYLDGFDYDAASLLELAVVLEDAIDIHDRHWKIHWMLNFAQFASTQNLNAVI
;
A
#
# COMPACT_ATOMS: atom_id res chain seq x y z
N MET A 1 -4.06 31.72 -19.57
CA MET A 1 -3.00 31.18 -20.46
C MET A 1 -2.67 29.80 -19.92
N ALA A 2 -2.87 28.76 -20.72
CA ALA A 2 -2.54 27.40 -20.33
C ALA A 2 -1.02 27.27 -20.25
N THR A 3 -0.49 26.98 -19.07
CA THR A 3 0.91 26.61 -18.86
C THR A 3 1.09 25.23 -19.50
N THR A 4 1.72 25.19 -20.67
CA THR A 4 2.29 23.96 -21.23
C THR A 4 3.50 23.60 -20.38
N THR A 5 3.32 22.75 -19.39
CA THR A 5 4.44 22.10 -18.73
C THR A 5 4.97 20.97 -19.61
N GLN A 6 6.18 21.12 -20.11
CA GLN A 6 7.03 20.00 -20.54
C GLN A 6 7.28 19.11 -19.31
N HIS A 7 6.85 17.85 -19.33
CA HIS A 7 6.91 16.97 -18.14
C HIS A 7 7.59 15.62 -18.37
N ASP A 8 8.46 15.46 -19.38
CA ASP A 8 9.02 14.12 -19.70
C ASP A 8 10.56 14.02 -19.66
N GLU A 9 11.29 15.02 -19.16
CA GLU A 9 12.76 14.89 -19.04
C GLU A 9 13.13 14.20 -17.72
N VAL A 10 13.70 12.99 -17.82
CA VAL A 10 14.32 12.29 -16.68
C VAL A 10 15.51 13.09 -16.19
N LEU A 11 15.39 13.68 -14.99
CA LEU A 11 16.43 14.56 -14.42
C LEU A 11 17.67 13.81 -13.93
N GLY A 12 17.57 12.49 -13.74
CA GLY A 12 18.66 11.64 -13.33
C GLY A 12 18.21 10.24 -13.01
N THR A 13 19.15 9.31 -13.03
CA THR A 13 18.91 7.89 -12.73
C THR A 13 20.04 7.39 -11.85
N ASN A 14 19.70 6.67 -10.79
CA ASN A 14 20.67 6.03 -9.90
C ASN A 14 20.27 4.57 -9.67
N PHE A 15 21.03 3.65 -10.23
CA PHE A 15 20.80 2.21 -10.08
C PHE A 15 21.68 1.58 -8.99
N GLY A 16 22.27 2.40 -8.11
CA GLY A 16 23.26 1.99 -7.13
C GLY A 16 24.69 2.26 -7.57
N THR A 17 25.62 2.10 -6.64
CA THR A 17 27.07 2.26 -6.83
C THR A 17 27.81 1.18 -6.06
N ASP A 18 29.12 1.05 -6.22
CA ASP A 18 29.92 0.11 -5.41
C ASP A 18 29.81 0.38 -3.89
N HIS A 19 29.55 1.63 -3.50
CA HIS A 19 29.41 2.03 -2.08
C HIS A 19 27.97 1.92 -1.58
N PHE A 20 27.01 1.76 -2.50
CA PHE A 20 25.59 1.58 -2.22
C PHE A 20 25.02 0.62 -3.27
N PRO A 21 25.36 -0.68 -3.16
CA PRO A 21 24.93 -1.66 -4.16
C PRO A 21 23.42 -1.88 -4.06
N VAL A 22 22.79 -2.07 -5.22
CA VAL A 22 21.39 -2.45 -5.33
C VAL A 22 21.30 -3.62 -6.29
N ASP A 23 20.76 -4.74 -5.81
CA ASP A 23 20.47 -5.90 -6.64
C ASP A 23 19.08 -5.74 -7.26
N TRP A 24 18.99 -5.79 -8.59
CA TRP A 24 17.75 -5.49 -9.30
C TRP A 24 17.22 -6.74 -9.98
N GLN A 25 15.97 -7.10 -9.70
CA GLN A 25 15.24 -8.13 -10.41
C GLN A 25 14.66 -7.59 -11.72
N GLU A 26 14.07 -8.48 -12.52
CA GLU A 26 13.47 -8.13 -13.81
C GLU A 26 12.43 -7.01 -13.64
N GLY A 27 12.55 -5.94 -14.45
CA GLY A 27 11.62 -4.80 -14.45
C GLY A 27 11.69 -3.83 -13.27
N GLU A 28 12.36 -4.17 -12.16
CA GLU A 28 12.41 -3.26 -10.99
C GLU A 28 13.08 -1.92 -11.32
N ARG A 29 14.10 -1.90 -12.21
CA ARG A 29 14.81 -0.67 -12.61
C ARG A 29 13.94 0.34 -13.36
N GLU A 30 12.79 -0.10 -13.87
CA GLU A 30 11.87 0.73 -14.64
C GLU A 30 10.92 1.52 -13.73
N LEU A 31 10.88 1.17 -12.43
CA LEU A 31 10.01 1.81 -11.46
C LEU A 31 10.71 2.92 -10.69
N PHE A 32 9.90 3.84 -10.14
CA PHE A 32 10.38 4.89 -9.25
C PHE A 32 10.32 4.43 -7.79
N TRP A 33 11.50 4.17 -7.21
CA TRP A 33 11.64 3.67 -5.85
C TRP A 33 11.84 4.80 -4.83
N ILE A 34 11.09 4.75 -3.74
CA ILE A 34 11.10 5.74 -2.66
C ILE A 34 11.48 5.03 -1.37
N TYR A 35 12.39 5.62 -0.59
CA TYR A 35 12.67 5.18 0.76
C TYR A 35 11.45 5.43 1.65
N ASP A 36 10.94 4.39 2.29
CA ASP A 36 9.77 4.48 3.17
C ASP A 36 10.17 4.90 4.60
N ASP A 37 10.49 6.18 4.75
CA ASP A 37 10.80 6.78 6.03
C ASP A 37 9.55 7.15 6.86
N LEU A 38 8.36 7.10 6.25
CA LEU A 38 7.10 7.41 6.90
C LEU A 38 6.63 6.27 7.80
N HIS A 39 6.67 5.04 7.31
CA HIS A 39 6.16 3.88 8.05
C HIS A 39 7.28 3.05 8.67
N ILE A 40 8.44 2.95 8.01
CA ILE A 40 9.56 2.09 8.43
C ILE A 40 10.88 2.89 8.37
N PRO A 41 11.06 3.89 9.25
CA PRO A 41 12.24 4.76 9.25
C PRO A 41 13.54 4.07 9.66
N ASN A 42 13.47 2.84 10.19
CA ASN A 42 14.63 2.11 10.70
C ASN A 42 14.91 0.87 9.85
N PRO A 43 16.10 0.26 9.98
CA PRO A 43 16.35 -1.03 9.35
C PRO A 43 15.29 -2.07 9.70
N VAL A 44 14.83 -2.80 8.69
CA VAL A 44 13.73 -3.77 8.81
C VAL A 44 14.28 -5.15 9.14
N SER A 45 13.56 -5.91 9.98
CA SER A 45 13.87 -7.32 10.21
C SER A 45 13.31 -8.18 9.07
N PRO A 46 13.94 -9.34 8.76
CA PRO A 46 13.40 -10.25 7.75
C PRO A 46 11.95 -10.65 8.02
N LEU A 47 11.63 -11.01 9.28
CA LEU A 47 10.28 -11.37 9.68
C LEU A 47 9.27 -10.24 9.41
N PHE A 48 9.61 -8.99 9.76
CA PHE A 48 8.69 -7.88 9.51
C PHE A 48 8.51 -7.63 8.01
N PHE A 49 9.58 -7.74 7.22
CA PHE A 49 9.49 -7.57 5.77
C PHE A 49 8.58 -8.65 5.13
N ASP A 50 8.65 -9.89 5.59
CA ASP A 50 7.89 -10.98 4.98
C ASP A 50 6.39 -10.94 5.27
N ILE A 51 6.01 -10.61 6.52
CA ILE A 51 4.62 -10.77 7.00
C ILE A 51 4.01 -9.50 7.60
N GLY A 52 4.81 -8.47 7.88
CA GLY A 52 4.38 -7.23 8.53
C GLY A 52 4.31 -6.02 7.60
N GLY A 53 4.62 -6.19 6.32
CA GLY A 53 4.66 -5.12 5.35
C GLY A 53 3.29 -4.53 5.03
N TRP A 54 3.16 -3.20 5.09
CA TRP A 54 1.93 -2.50 4.71
C TRP A 54 1.63 -2.59 3.21
N TRP A 55 2.64 -2.85 2.39
CA TRP A 55 2.53 -3.01 0.93
C TRP A 55 1.74 -4.26 0.53
N LEU A 56 1.72 -5.31 1.35
CA LEU A 56 1.11 -6.63 1.06
C LEU A 56 -0.39 -6.55 0.71
N THR A 57 -1.06 -5.46 1.06
CA THR A 57 -2.48 -5.24 0.74
C THR A 57 -2.78 -3.89 0.11
N CYS A 58 -1.75 -3.18 -0.37
CA CYS A 58 -1.91 -1.85 -0.95
C CYS A 58 -2.69 -1.84 -2.26
N ASP A 59 -2.62 -2.94 -3.04
CA ASP A 59 -3.44 -3.17 -4.22
C ASP A 59 -4.95 -2.94 -3.95
N HIS A 60 -5.38 -3.18 -2.71
CA HIS A 60 -6.74 -2.93 -2.25
C HIS A 60 -7.14 -1.47 -2.39
N MET A 61 -6.27 -0.52 -2.03
CA MET A 61 -6.55 0.91 -2.13
C MET A 61 -6.84 1.27 -3.59
N PHE A 62 -5.96 0.85 -4.51
CA PHE A 62 -6.09 1.19 -5.93
C PHE A 62 -7.37 0.62 -6.53
N ARG A 63 -7.70 -0.64 -6.23
CA ARG A 63 -8.93 -1.29 -6.71
C ARG A 63 -10.20 -0.73 -6.07
N ARG A 64 -10.14 -0.37 -4.78
CA ARG A 64 -11.32 0.05 -4.02
C ARG A 64 -11.72 1.49 -4.30
N PHE A 65 -10.75 2.39 -4.41
CA PHE A 65 -11.01 3.79 -4.72
C PHE A 65 -11.00 4.05 -6.21
N GLY A 66 -10.26 3.27 -6.99
CA GLY A 66 -10.12 3.47 -8.42
C GLY A 66 -9.11 4.54 -8.80
N THR A 67 -8.02 4.64 -8.04
CA THR A 67 -6.96 5.62 -8.31
C THR A 67 -6.25 5.30 -9.62
N PRO A 68 -6.14 6.26 -10.57
CA PRO A 68 -5.72 5.96 -11.93
C PRO A 68 -4.20 5.93 -12.13
N PHE A 69 -3.42 6.45 -11.18
CA PHE A 69 -1.96 6.62 -11.35
C PHE A 69 -1.16 5.36 -10.99
N ALA A 70 -1.73 4.41 -10.26
CA ALA A 70 -1.09 3.16 -9.90
C ALA A 70 -2.13 2.07 -9.65
N CYS A 71 -1.71 0.82 -9.86
CA CYS A 71 -2.56 -0.38 -9.72
C CYS A 71 -2.05 -1.36 -8.66
N ASP A 72 -0.80 -1.18 -8.22
CA ASP A 72 -0.17 -2.02 -7.19
C ASP A 72 0.93 -1.24 -6.46
N TRP A 73 1.45 -1.81 -5.36
CA TRP A 73 2.59 -1.26 -4.63
C TRP A 73 3.51 -2.40 -4.17
N ILE A 74 4.77 -2.34 -4.60
CA ILE A 74 5.77 -3.36 -4.24
C ILE A 74 6.84 -2.78 -3.34
N ALA A 75 7.55 -3.65 -2.61
CA ALA A 75 8.60 -3.27 -1.69
C ALA A 75 9.88 -4.09 -1.92
N LYS A 76 11.00 -3.52 -1.46
CA LYS A 76 12.32 -4.11 -1.54
C LYS A 76 13.17 -3.65 -0.35
N VAL A 77 14.02 -4.54 0.15
CA VAL A 77 15.05 -4.15 1.11
C VAL A 77 16.33 -3.75 0.37
N VAL A 78 16.80 -2.53 0.61
CA VAL A 78 18.10 -2.05 0.11
C VAL A 78 18.93 -1.60 1.31
N ASN A 79 20.06 -2.28 1.54
CA ASN A 79 20.97 -2.01 2.66
C ASN A 79 20.28 -1.97 4.04
N GLY A 80 19.29 -2.84 4.23
CA GLY A 80 18.51 -2.97 5.46
C GLY A 80 17.29 -2.06 5.55
N TYR A 81 17.09 -1.13 4.63
CA TYR A 81 15.97 -0.19 4.63
C TYR A 81 14.90 -0.56 3.60
N VAL A 82 13.64 -0.26 3.91
CA VAL A 82 12.52 -0.52 2.99
C VAL A 82 12.42 0.59 1.96
N TYR A 83 12.50 0.20 0.70
CA TYR A 83 12.13 1.02 -0.44
C TYR A 83 10.86 0.46 -1.04
N THR A 84 10.00 1.34 -1.52
CA THR A 84 8.73 0.94 -2.15
C THR A 84 8.53 1.66 -3.46
N ALA A 85 7.76 1.03 -4.35
CA ALA A 85 7.41 1.61 -5.64
C ALA A 85 5.91 1.39 -5.91
N ALA A 86 5.21 2.48 -6.21
CA ALA A 86 3.87 2.41 -6.77
C ALA A 86 3.98 1.97 -8.24
N VAL A 87 3.24 0.95 -8.62
CA VAL A 87 3.28 0.36 -9.97
C VAL A 87 2.27 1.08 -10.86
N PRO A 88 2.69 1.76 -11.94
CA PRO A 88 1.80 2.45 -12.86
C PRO A 88 0.74 1.53 -13.48
N CYS A 89 -0.44 2.08 -13.77
CA CYS A 89 -1.53 1.41 -14.50
C CYS A 89 -1.23 1.24 -16.01
N GLU A 90 -0.03 0.79 -16.37
CA GLU A 90 0.43 0.67 -17.75
C GLU A 90 0.36 -0.77 -18.24
N PRO A 91 -0.40 -1.06 -19.32
CA PRO A 91 -0.44 -2.40 -19.88
C PRO A 91 0.92 -2.85 -20.38
N GLY A 92 1.30 -4.07 -20.01
CA GLY A 92 2.55 -4.68 -20.44
C GLY A 92 3.76 -4.34 -19.56
N LEU A 93 3.62 -3.42 -18.59
CA LEU A 93 4.63 -3.25 -17.55
C LEU A 93 4.79 -4.56 -16.79
N HIS A 94 6.03 -5.00 -16.61
CA HIS A 94 6.37 -6.21 -15.89
C HIS A 94 7.50 -5.89 -14.91
N ALA A 95 7.28 -6.17 -13.64
CA ALA A 95 8.31 -6.11 -12.61
C ALA A 95 8.19 -7.35 -11.74
N GLU A 96 9.31 -7.92 -11.34
CA GLU A 96 9.32 -8.94 -10.30
C GLU A 96 9.36 -8.28 -8.92
N ALA A 97 8.72 -8.94 -7.97
CA ALA A 97 8.71 -8.58 -6.57
C ALA A 97 8.66 -9.84 -5.71
N THR A 98 8.67 -9.66 -4.39
CA THR A 98 8.57 -10.77 -3.43
C THR A 98 7.50 -10.46 -2.41
N GLU A 99 6.64 -11.45 -2.16
CA GLU A 99 5.69 -11.46 -1.05
C GLU A 99 5.73 -12.84 -0.40
N TYR A 100 5.83 -12.89 0.94
CA TYR A 100 5.91 -14.16 1.69
C TYR A 100 7.01 -15.09 1.15
N GLU A 101 8.20 -14.56 0.83
CA GLU A 101 9.33 -15.32 0.24
C GLU A 101 9.00 -16.01 -1.10
N ASN A 102 7.90 -15.62 -1.75
CA ASN A 102 7.48 -16.13 -3.04
C ASN A 102 7.61 -15.06 -4.12
N ARG A 103 7.85 -15.50 -5.36
CA ARG A 103 7.84 -14.62 -6.53
C ARG A 103 6.44 -14.01 -6.68
N TYR A 104 6.39 -12.69 -6.65
CA TYR A 104 5.21 -11.88 -6.92
C TYR A 104 5.41 -11.09 -8.22
N VAL A 105 4.32 -10.88 -8.95
CA VAL A 105 4.29 -9.99 -10.12
C VAL A 105 3.09 -9.08 -9.92
N PRO A 106 3.30 -7.75 -9.81
CA PRO A 106 2.23 -6.82 -9.52
C PRO A 106 1.19 -6.81 -10.63
N ARG A 107 -0.05 -6.53 -10.24
CA ARG A 107 -1.18 -6.54 -11.14
C ARG A 107 -1.16 -5.27 -11.99
N VAL A 108 -0.93 -5.42 -13.28
CA VAL A 108 -1.11 -4.34 -14.27
C VAL A 108 -2.38 -4.57 -15.11
N PRO A 109 -3.08 -3.51 -15.54
CA PRO A 109 -4.25 -3.65 -16.39
C PRO A 109 -3.89 -4.21 -17.77
N ARG A 110 -4.84 -4.92 -18.38
CA ARG A 110 -4.71 -5.35 -19.79
C ARG A 110 -5.20 -4.29 -20.78
N ASP A 111 -6.18 -3.50 -20.37
CA ASP A 111 -6.80 -2.46 -21.20
C ASP A 111 -6.01 -1.15 -21.03
N PRO A 112 -5.46 -0.55 -22.11
CA PRO A 112 -4.80 0.75 -22.05
C PRO A 112 -5.72 1.88 -21.60
N GLU A 113 -7.03 1.73 -21.73
CA GLU A 113 -8.01 2.73 -21.29
C GLU A 113 -8.36 2.59 -19.79
N TYR A 114 -7.82 1.60 -19.08
CA TYR A 114 -8.16 1.31 -17.68
C TYR A 114 -7.98 2.53 -16.78
N ALA A 115 -6.85 3.23 -16.87
CA ALA A 115 -6.56 4.39 -16.02
C ALA A 115 -7.62 5.50 -16.18
N GLY A 116 -8.05 5.79 -17.42
CA GLY A 116 -9.10 6.76 -17.68
C GLY A 116 -10.46 6.32 -17.13
N GLN A 117 -10.82 5.05 -17.33
CA GLN A 117 -12.10 4.49 -16.86
C GLN A 117 -12.18 4.44 -15.32
N ILE A 118 -11.13 3.97 -14.66
CA ILE A 118 -11.11 3.80 -13.22
C ILE A 118 -11.10 5.16 -12.48
N GLY A 119 -10.44 6.17 -13.05
CA GLY A 119 -10.46 7.53 -12.52
C GLY A 119 -11.86 8.15 -12.45
N ALA A 120 -12.76 7.82 -13.40
CA ALA A 120 -14.14 8.26 -13.34
C ALA A 120 -14.91 7.64 -12.15
N TYR A 121 -14.60 6.38 -11.83
CA TYR A 121 -15.15 5.72 -10.64
C TYR A 121 -14.68 6.41 -9.35
N LEU A 122 -13.38 6.71 -9.23
CA LEU A 122 -12.83 7.47 -8.11
C LEU A 122 -13.58 8.78 -7.87
N GLY A 123 -13.78 9.57 -8.93
CA GLY A 123 -14.49 10.84 -8.85
C GLY A 123 -15.93 10.70 -8.31
N GLY A 124 -16.60 9.59 -8.60
CA GLY A 124 -17.94 9.30 -8.10
C GLY A 124 -17.97 8.78 -6.66
N VAL A 125 -17.05 7.89 -6.28
CA VAL A 125 -17.12 7.22 -4.96
C VAL A 125 -16.41 7.96 -3.85
N LEU A 126 -15.32 8.66 -4.14
CA LEU A 126 -14.51 9.33 -3.12
C LEU A 126 -15.32 10.35 -2.29
N PRO A 127 -16.24 11.16 -2.87
CA PRO A 127 -17.11 12.03 -2.07
C PRO A 127 -18.03 11.27 -1.10
N ILE A 128 -18.47 10.06 -1.46
CA ILE A 128 -19.29 9.23 -0.57
C ILE A 128 -18.47 8.75 0.63
N TYR A 129 -17.21 8.33 0.40
CA TYR A 129 -16.28 8.02 1.49
C TYR A 129 -16.07 9.22 2.40
N ALA A 130 -15.78 10.40 1.84
CA ALA A 130 -15.58 11.62 2.61
C ALA A 130 -16.81 12.00 3.46
N ALA A 131 -18.01 11.98 2.87
CA ALA A 131 -19.24 12.35 3.57
C ALA A 131 -19.59 11.41 4.73
N ASN A 132 -19.24 10.12 4.62
CA ASN A 132 -19.61 9.11 5.61
C ASN A 132 -18.48 8.74 6.57
N PHE A 133 -17.26 9.26 6.38
CA PHE A 133 -16.06 8.76 7.04
C PHE A 133 -16.22 8.70 8.57
N MET A 134 -16.71 9.78 9.20
CA MET A 134 -16.88 9.83 10.65
C MET A 134 -17.94 8.86 11.16
N ASN A 135 -19.04 8.69 10.41
CA ASN A 135 -20.09 7.75 10.81
C ASN A 135 -19.58 6.32 10.73
N TRP A 136 -18.92 5.94 9.63
CA TRP A 136 -18.35 4.61 9.45
C TRP A 136 -17.23 4.31 10.45
N TRP A 137 -16.41 5.30 10.78
CA TRP A 137 -15.42 5.17 11.84
C TRP A 137 -16.08 4.75 13.16
N LYS A 138 -17.07 5.53 13.62
CA LYS A 138 -17.73 5.32 14.93
C LYS A 138 -18.54 4.03 15.01
N THR A 139 -19.20 3.64 13.92
CA THR A 139 -20.23 2.59 13.94
C THR A 139 -19.79 1.26 13.35
N ARG A 140 -18.70 1.23 12.57
CA ARG A 140 -18.26 0.04 11.84
C ARG A 140 -16.78 -0.26 12.03
N LEU A 141 -15.90 0.68 11.65
CA LEU A 141 -14.47 0.42 11.52
C LEU A 141 -13.76 0.37 12.88
N ARG A 142 -14.02 1.35 13.77
CA ARG A 142 -13.44 1.31 15.12
C ARG A 142 -13.95 0.11 15.93
N PRO A 143 -15.26 -0.19 15.97
CA PRO A 143 -15.73 -1.41 16.66
C PRO A 143 -15.14 -2.71 16.10
N GLU A 144 -14.84 -2.78 14.81
CA GLU A 144 -14.15 -3.93 14.21
C GLU A 144 -12.71 -4.04 14.74
N ILE A 145 -11.97 -2.93 14.78
CA ILE A 145 -10.62 -2.86 15.34
C ILE A 145 -10.61 -3.24 16.82
N GLU A 146 -11.53 -2.69 17.61
CA GLU A 146 -11.66 -2.97 19.05
C GLU A 146 -11.89 -4.47 19.30
N ARG A 147 -12.78 -5.12 18.55
CA ARG A 147 -13.00 -6.58 18.67
C ARG A 147 -11.76 -7.40 18.28
N ASN A 148 -11.01 -6.97 17.28
CA ASN A 148 -9.78 -7.67 16.88
C ASN A 148 -8.73 -7.59 18.00
N PHE A 149 -8.60 -6.44 18.67
CA PHE A 149 -7.72 -6.31 19.83
C PHE A 149 -8.23 -7.11 21.03
N GLU A 150 -9.53 -7.07 21.34
CA GLU A 150 -10.11 -7.91 22.40
C GLU A 150 -9.84 -9.41 22.19
N TYR A 151 -9.86 -9.87 20.93
CA TYR A 151 -9.53 -11.25 20.57
C TYR A 151 -8.05 -11.58 20.85
N LEU A 152 -7.13 -10.77 20.33
CA LEU A 152 -5.68 -10.99 20.49
C LEU A 152 -5.25 -10.81 21.95
N ASP A 153 -5.65 -9.72 22.59
CA ASP A 153 -5.28 -9.41 23.97
C ASP A 153 -5.91 -10.37 24.99
N GLY A 154 -7.02 -11.03 24.63
CA GLY A 154 -7.71 -12.01 25.46
C GLY A 154 -7.19 -13.44 25.34
N PHE A 155 -6.23 -13.71 24.44
CA PHE A 155 -5.69 -15.04 24.22
C PHE A 155 -4.70 -15.45 25.34
N ASP A 156 -4.81 -16.69 25.85
CA ASP A 156 -3.90 -17.21 26.89
C ASP A 156 -2.58 -17.71 26.26
N TYR A 157 -1.69 -16.77 25.98
CA TYR A 157 -0.39 -17.05 25.36
C TYR A 157 0.52 -17.96 26.21
N ASP A 158 0.39 -17.93 27.54
CA ASP A 158 1.26 -18.69 28.44
C ASP A 158 0.87 -20.18 28.49
N ALA A 159 -0.43 -20.49 28.37
CA ALA A 159 -0.93 -21.86 28.34
C ALA A 159 -0.90 -22.49 26.94
N ALA A 160 -0.78 -21.68 25.89
CA ALA A 160 -0.84 -22.15 24.51
C ALA A 160 0.35 -23.02 24.10
N SER A 161 0.07 -24.08 23.35
CA SER A 161 1.09 -24.83 22.63
C SER A 161 1.67 -24.02 21.46
N LEU A 162 2.82 -24.44 20.96
CA LEU A 162 3.46 -23.80 19.80
C LEU A 162 2.55 -23.76 18.56
N LEU A 163 1.75 -24.81 18.34
CA LEU A 163 0.84 -24.86 17.19
C LEU A 163 -0.35 -23.93 17.35
N GLU A 164 -0.86 -23.75 18.57
CA GLU A 164 -1.90 -22.74 18.86
C GLU A 164 -1.35 -21.33 18.66
N LEU A 165 -0.11 -21.07 19.12
CA LEU A 165 0.56 -19.78 18.88
C LEU A 165 0.77 -19.50 17.38
N ALA A 166 1.09 -20.53 16.58
CA ALA A 166 1.22 -20.38 15.14
C ALA A 166 -0.11 -19.98 14.48
N VAL A 167 -1.23 -20.60 14.88
CA VAL A 167 -2.56 -20.23 14.37
C VAL A 167 -2.93 -18.81 14.79
N VAL A 168 -2.66 -18.41 16.03
CA VAL A 168 -2.91 -17.02 16.48
C VAL A 168 -2.04 -16.02 15.73
N LEU A 169 -0.82 -16.39 15.33
CA LEU A 169 0.01 -15.56 14.48
C LEU A 169 -0.61 -15.38 13.08
N GLU A 170 -1.16 -16.44 12.49
CA GLU A 170 -1.90 -16.36 11.22
C GLU A 170 -3.11 -15.42 11.34
N ASP A 171 -3.90 -15.55 12.42
CA ASP A 171 -5.01 -14.63 12.70
C ASP A 171 -4.55 -13.18 12.88
N ALA A 172 -3.42 -12.97 13.56
CA ALA A 172 -2.84 -11.65 13.76
C ALA A 172 -2.40 -11.01 12.43
N ILE A 173 -1.85 -11.80 11.50
CA ILE A 173 -1.50 -11.36 10.13
C ILE A 173 -2.78 -10.96 9.37
N ASP A 174 -3.82 -11.78 9.41
CA ASP A 174 -5.11 -11.47 8.77
C ASP A 174 -5.75 -10.18 9.33
N ILE A 175 -5.66 -9.99 10.65
CA ILE A 175 -6.10 -8.77 11.34
C ILE A 175 -5.27 -7.56 10.90
N HIS A 176 -3.95 -7.70 10.85
CA HIS A 176 -3.02 -6.66 10.41
C HIS A 176 -3.32 -6.21 8.97
N ASP A 177 -3.48 -7.17 8.05
CA ASP A 177 -3.90 -6.93 6.67
C ASP A 177 -5.23 -6.19 6.59
N ARG A 178 -6.20 -6.59 7.41
CA ARG A 178 -7.50 -5.92 7.46
C ARG A 178 -7.36 -4.49 7.98
N HIS A 179 -6.51 -4.26 8.99
CA HIS A 179 -6.27 -2.94 9.57
C HIS A 179 -5.59 -2.01 8.55
N TRP A 180 -4.67 -2.48 7.73
CA TRP A 180 -4.12 -1.69 6.61
C TRP A 180 -5.17 -1.32 5.57
N LYS A 181 -6.06 -2.25 5.20
CA LYS A 181 -7.20 -1.92 4.33
C LYS A 181 -8.09 -0.84 4.94
N ILE A 182 -8.30 -0.85 6.26
CA ILE A 182 -9.03 0.20 6.99
C ILE A 182 -8.26 1.52 6.97
N HIS A 183 -6.94 1.49 7.20
CA HIS A 183 -6.07 2.66 7.13
C HIS A 183 -6.24 3.39 5.80
N TRP A 184 -6.15 2.67 4.68
CA TRP A 184 -6.33 3.25 3.34
C TRP A 184 -7.73 3.82 3.13
N MET A 185 -8.76 3.09 3.59
CA MET A 185 -10.14 3.56 3.51
C MET A 185 -10.35 4.91 4.23
N LEU A 186 -9.66 5.12 5.35
CA LEU A 186 -9.77 6.33 6.16
C LEU A 186 -8.88 7.45 5.61
N ASN A 187 -7.64 7.13 5.21
CA ASN A 187 -6.68 8.09 4.71
C ASN A 187 -7.22 8.88 3.51
N PHE A 188 -7.74 8.17 2.50
CA PHE A 188 -8.31 8.81 1.30
C PHE A 188 -9.60 9.57 1.58
N ALA A 189 -10.47 9.04 2.46
CA ALA A 189 -11.69 9.71 2.86
C ALA A 189 -11.39 11.03 3.59
N GLN A 190 -10.42 11.01 4.51
CA GLN A 190 -9.95 12.19 5.22
C GLN A 190 -9.31 13.19 4.26
N PHE A 191 -8.38 12.75 3.40
CA PHE A 191 -7.73 13.59 2.40
C PHE A 191 -8.77 14.31 1.52
N ALA A 192 -9.74 13.58 0.99
CA ALA A 192 -10.83 14.13 0.20
C ALA A 192 -11.69 15.14 0.98
N SER A 193 -11.99 14.86 2.26
CA SER A 193 -12.72 15.80 3.11
C SER A 193 -11.97 17.13 3.32
N THR A 194 -10.64 17.07 3.43
CA THR A 194 -9.79 18.25 3.61
C THR A 194 -9.56 19.03 2.33
N GLN A 195 -9.46 18.36 1.17
CA GLN A 195 -9.40 19.04 -0.13
C GLN A 195 -10.68 19.82 -0.43
N ASN A 196 -11.84 19.25 -0.10
CA ASN A 196 -13.11 19.97 -0.20
C ASN A 196 -13.11 21.21 0.68
N LEU A 197 -12.63 21.14 1.93
CA LEU A 197 -12.54 22.31 2.81
C LEU A 197 -11.70 23.44 2.18
N ASN A 198 -10.53 23.11 1.61
CA ASN A 198 -9.67 24.07 0.91
C ASN A 198 -10.32 24.72 -0.31
N ALA A 199 -11.31 24.09 -0.94
CA ALA A 199 -12.02 24.67 -2.09
C ALA A 199 -13.15 25.64 -1.69
N VAL A 200 -13.53 25.70 -0.40
CA VAL A 200 -14.63 26.54 0.11
C VAL A 200 -14.12 27.72 0.96
N ILE A 201 -12.83 27.77 1.30
CA ILE A 201 -12.17 28.88 2.01
C ILE A 201 -11.29 29.70 1.08
#